data_AF-A0AAW2D2F8-F1
#
_entry.id   AF-A0AAW2D2F8-F1
#
_cell.length_a   1.000
_cell.length_b   1.000
_cell.length_c   1.000
_cell.angle_alpha   90.00
_cell.angle_beta   90.00
_cell.angle_gamma   90.00
#
_symmetry.space_group_name_H-M   'P 1'
#
loop_
_entity.id
_entity.type
_entity.pdbx_description
1 polymer ?
#
loop_
_entity_poly.entity_id
_entity_poly.type
_entity_poly.pdbx_seq_one_letter_code
_entity_poly.pdbx_strand_id
1 'polypeptide(L)'
;MRGCLLSRRTEQRLRQLAISTVGSVKIKLVLFLCIAFTLLALLSRGSGFTGRTSPSGPPDLLPFPRKGYAIVMNTWKRYDLLKQSISHYSLCPGLESIHIVWSEPDPPSNSLRKSLQHIVESNSRDGRQVELVFDINKEDSLNNRFKEIKDLKTDAIFSIDDDVIFPCSSVELAFNVWQSAPDTMVGFVPRAHWVDQSKGNNDYYIYGGWWSVWWSGTYSMVLSKAAFFHKKYFRIYTNEMPASIREYVTKNRNCEDIAMSFLVANATGAPPIWVKGKIFEIGSTGISSMGGHSERRTQCVNRFVAEFGRMPLVSTSAKAVDSRNIWFW
;
A
#
# COMPACT_ATOMS: atom_id res chain seq x y z
N MET A 1 26.84 18.69 76.59
CA MET A 1 25.41 18.34 76.39
C MET A 1 25.33 17.10 75.49
N ARG A 2 24.90 15.96 76.04
CA ARG A 2 24.71 14.69 75.33
C ARG A 2 23.32 14.68 74.69
N GLY A 3 23.24 14.76 73.37
CA GLY A 3 22.04 14.54 72.56
C GLY A 3 22.11 13.18 71.86
N CYS A 4 21.07 12.38 72.04
CA CYS A 4 21.02 10.93 71.87
C CYS A 4 21.14 10.43 70.41
N LEU A 5 22.23 9.73 70.07
CA LEU A 5 22.46 9.04 68.77
C LEU A 5 21.56 7.80 68.55
N LEU A 6 20.80 7.36 69.57
CA LEU A 6 19.94 6.18 69.50
C LEU A 6 18.63 6.43 68.72
N SER A 7 18.12 7.67 68.67
CA SER A 7 16.82 7.99 68.04
C SER A 7 16.83 7.87 66.50
N ARG A 8 17.94 8.25 65.86
CA ARG A 8 18.04 8.31 64.38
C ARG A 8 18.13 6.93 63.72
N ARG A 9 18.75 5.96 64.40
CA ARG A 9 18.86 4.56 63.93
C ARG A 9 17.54 3.79 64.05
N THR A 10 16.75 4.08 65.08
CA THR A 10 15.41 3.48 65.25
C THR A 10 14.41 4.01 64.22
N GLU A 11 14.43 5.31 63.90
CA GLU A 11 13.57 5.88 62.85
C GLU A 11 13.90 5.33 61.45
N GLN A 12 15.17 5.17 61.10
CA GLN A 12 15.56 4.58 59.80
C GLN A 12 15.15 3.11 59.68
N ARG A 13 15.24 2.32 60.75
CA ARG A 13 14.78 0.93 60.77
C ARG A 13 13.25 0.82 60.64
N LEU A 14 12.50 1.70 61.31
CA LEU A 14 11.04 1.77 61.19
C LEU A 14 10.59 2.18 59.78
N ARG A 15 11.27 3.15 59.15
CA ARG A 15 10.99 3.53 57.74
C ARG A 15 11.31 2.40 56.76
N GLN A 16 12.40 1.67 56.93
CA GLN A 16 12.72 0.51 56.09
C GLN A 16 11.72 -0.65 56.26
N LEU A 17 11.25 -0.91 57.49
CA LEU A 17 10.18 -1.86 57.76
C LEU A 17 8.83 -1.42 57.18
N ALA A 18 8.49 -0.13 57.21
CA ALA A 18 7.29 0.40 56.58
C ALA A 18 7.35 0.28 55.04
N ILE A 19 8.51 0.53 54.42
CA ILE A 19 8.68 0.41 52.96
C ILE A 19 8.62 -1.06 52.51
N SER A 20 9.20 -1.99 53.27
CA SER A 20 9.15 -3.42 52.95
C SER A 20 7.76 -4.03 53.14
N THR A 21 7.03 -3.61 54.19
CA THR A 21 5.65 -4.05 54.44
C THR A 21 4.66 -3.48 53.42
N VAL A 22 4.78 -2.20 53.04
CA VAL A 22 3.94 -1.60 51.99
C VAL A 22 4.23 -2.21 50.61
N GLY A 23 5.49 -2.54 50.30
CA GLY A 23 5.86 -3.28 49.10
C GLY A 23 5.24 -4.69 49.07
N SER A 24 5.29 -5.40 50.20
CA SER A 24 4.70 -6.75 50.34
C SER A 24 3.17 -6.75 50.18
N VAL A 25 2.47 -5.76 50.75
CA VAL A 25 1.00 -5.65 50.64
C VAL A 25 0.59 -5.32 49.21
N LYS A 26 1.30 -4.40 48.52
CA LYS A 26 1.02 -4.09 47.10
C LYS A 26 1.24 -5.29 46.19
N ILE A 27 2.30 -6.06 46.40
CA ILE A 27 2.59 -7.27 45.62
C ILE A 27 1.52 -8.34 45.87
N LYS A 28 1.10 -8.55 47.14
CA LYS A 28 0.02 -9.47 47.48
C LYS A 28 -1.33 -9.06 46.87
N LEU A 29 -1.63 -7.75 46.83
CA LEU A 29 -2.85 -7.23 46.21
C LEU A 29 -2.87 -7.47 44.70
N VAL A 30 -1.75 -7.22 44.01
CA VAL A 30 -1.62 -7.46 42.57
C VAL A 30 -1.75 -8.95 42.24
N LEU A 31 -1.09 -9.82 43.00
CA LEU A 31 -1.23 -11.28 42.85
C LEU A 31 -2.67 -11.75 43.07
N PHE A 32 -3.34 -11.22 44.11
CA PHE A 32 -4.75 -11.53 44.36
C PHE A 32 -5.66 -11.08 43.20
N LEU A 33 -5.46 -9.88 42.67
CA LEU A 33 -6.21 -9.38 41.51
C LEU A 33 -5.95 -10.22 40.26
N CYS A 34 -4.71 -10.64 40.00
CA CYS A 34 -4.37 -11.51 38.88
C CYS A 34 -5.03 -12.89 38.99
N ILE A 35 -5.04 -13.49 40.20
CA ILE A 35 -5.70 -14.77 40.47
C ILE A 35 -7.23 -14.64 40.33
N ALA A 36 -7.82 -13.56 40.87
CA ALA A 36 -9.24 -13.29 40.71
C ALA A 36 -9.65 -13.13 39.24
N PHE A 37 -8.84 -12.42 38.43
CA PHE A 37 -9.08 -12.27 36.99
C PHE A 37 -8.96 -13.58 36.23
N THR A 38 -8.00 -14.44 36.57
CA THR A 38 -7.86 -15.75 35.94
C THR A 38 -9.03 -16.68 36.31
N LEU A 39 -9.48 -16.66 37.57
CA LEU A 39 -10.66 -17.41 37.99
C LEU A 39 -11.94 -16.90 37.30
N LEU A 40 -12.13 -15.59 37.17
CA LEU A 40 -13.26 -15.03 36.41
C LEU A 40 -13.22 -15.46 34.93
N ALA A 41 -12.04 -15.43 34.29
CA ALA A 41 -11.88 -15.84 32.90
C ALA A 41 -12.15 -17.34 32.69
N LEU A 42 -11.78 -18.18 33.67
CA LEU A 42 -12.08 -19.62 33.66
C LEU A 42 -13.57 -19.89 33.89
N LEU A 43 -14.23 -19.14 34.78
CA LEU A 43 -15.67 -19.24 35.03
C LEU A 43 -16.51 -18.72 33.85
N SER A 44 -16.05 -17.68 33.14
CA SER A 44 -16.71 -17.19 31.92
C SER A 44 -16.54 -18.11 30.71
N ARG A 45 -15.61 -19.07 30.76
CA ARG A 45 -15.44 -20.09 29.70
C ARG A 45 -16.41 -21.28 29.83
N GLY A 46 -17.23 -21.32 30.89
CA GLY A 46 -18.14 -22.42 31.20
C GLY A 46 -19.60 -22.23 30.80
N SER A 47 -19.95 -21.29 29.92
CA SER A 47 -21.34 -21.10 29.47
C SER A 47 -21.38 -20.64 28.01
N GLY A 48 -21.43 -21.61 27.11
CA GLY A 48 -21.53 -21.35 25.67
C GLY A 48 -21.60 -22.62 24.83
N PHE A 49 -22.30 -23.66 25.29
CA PHE A 49 -22.65 -24.79 24.43
C PHE A 49 -24.07 -25.27 24.73
N THR A 50 -25.04 -24.61 24.09
CA THR A 50 -26.33 -25.21 23.75
C THR A 50 -26.60 -24.86 22.30
N GLY A 51 -26.47 -25.88 21.45
CA GLY A 51 -26.67 -25.76 20.01
C GLY A 51 -28.10 -25.36 19.66
N ARG A 52 -28.20 -24.50 18.65
CA ARG A 52 -29.38 -24.39 17.80
C ARG A 52 -28.90 -24.46 16.36
N THR A 53 -29.09 -25.63 15.76
CA THR A 53 -28.94 -25.82 14.32
C THR A 53 -30.07 -25.04 13.63
N SER A 54 -29.69 -24.07 12.80
CA SER A 54 -30.59 -23.46 11.82
C SER A 54 -29.84 -23.48 10.49
N PRO A 55 -30.37 -24.17 9.46
CA PRO A 55 -29.74 -24.20 8.15
C PRO A 55 -30.12 -22.91 7.43
N SER A 56 -29.38 -21.85 7.69
CA SER A 56 -29.36 -20.67 6.83
C SER A 56 -27.90 -20.41 6.47
N GLY A 57 -27.41 -21.21 5.52
CA GLY A 57 -26.25 -20.80 4.74
C GLY A 57 -26.54 -19.42 4.13
N PRO A 58 -25.53 -18.55 3.97
CA PRO A 58 -25.73 -17.35 3.19
C PRO A 58 -26.29 -17.76 1.83
N PRO A 59 -27.29 -17.04 1.27
CA PRO A 59 -27.74 -17.35 -0.08
C PRO A 59 -26.51 -17.32 -0.97
N ASP A 60 -26.32 -18.40 -1.74
CA ASP A 60 -25.36 -18.43 -2.83
C ASP A 60 -25.67 -17.21 -3.70
N LEU A 61 -24.86 -16.17 -3.53
CA LEU A 61 -24.82 -15.06 -4.45
C LEU A 61 -24.46 -15.71 -5.77
N LEU A 62 -25.46 -15.82 -6.65
CA LEU A 62 -25.28 -16.12 -8.07
C LEU A 62 -23.97 -15.48 -8.51
N PRO A 63 -23.08 -16.19 -9.23
CA PRO A 63 -21.86 -15.57 -9.70
C PRO A 63 -22.27 -14.53 -10.74
N PHE A 64 -22.50 -13.30 -10.28
CA PHE A 64 -22.16 -12.15 -11.09
C PHE A 64 -20.76 -12.46 -11.59
N PRO A 65 -20.49 -12.43 -12.90
CA PRO A 65 -19.14 -12.60 -13.38
C PRO A 65 -18.33 -11.55 -12.62
N ARG A 66 -17.50 -12.00 -11.67
CA ARG A 66 -16.63 -11.09 -10.93
C ARG A 66 -15.73 -10.54 -12.02
N LYS A 67 -16.00 -9.31 -12.46
CA LYS A 67 -15.10 -8.57 -13.33
C LYS A 67 -13.75 -8.63 -12.63
N GLY A 68 -12.75 -9.19 -13.27
CA GLY A 68 -11.41 -9.24 -12.72
C GLY A 68 -10.69 -7.93 -12.94
N TYR A 69 -9.37 -8.00 -12.89
CA TYR A 69 -8.47 -6.88 -13.12
C TYR A 69 -7.36 -7.26 -14.09
N ALA A 70 -6.83 -6.25 -14.76
CA ALA A 70 -5.59 -6.38 -15.52
C ALA A 70 -4.41 -5.94 -14.65
N ILE A 71 -3.26 -6.59 -14.83
CA ILE A 71 -1.99 -6.12 -14.28
C ILE A 71 -1.24 -5.35 -15.37
N VAL A 72 -0.69 -4.19 -15.01
CA VAL A 72 0.26 -3.46 -15.85
C VAL A 72 1.60 -3.43 -15.13
N MET A 73 2.61 -4.04 -15.74
CA MET A 73 3.91 -4.27 -15.13
C MET A 73 5.03 -3.67 -15.97
N ASN A 74 5.80 -2.79 -15.35
CA ASN A 74 6.95 -2.16 -15.98
C ASN A 74 8.18 -3.05 -15.80
N THR A 75 8.98 -3.22 -16.85
CA THR A 75 10.24 -3.96 -16.79
C THR A 75 11.34 -3.21 -17.54
N TRP A 76 12.57 -3.30 -17.03
CA TRP A 76 13.78 -2.85 -17.73
C TRP A 76 14.98 -3.68 -17.30
N LYS A 77 15.48 -4.54 -18.20
CA LYS A 77 16.67 -5.38 -18.02
C LYS A 77 16.67 -6.22 -16.73
N ARG A 78 15.48 -6.65 -16.30
CA ARG A 78 15.24 -7.40 -15.03
C ARG A 78 14.42 -8.67 -15.27
N TYR A 79 14.78 -9.42 -16.32
CA TYR A 79 13.98 -10.54 -16.82
C TYR A 79 13.71 -11.64 -15.79
N ASP A 80 14.63 -11.88 -14.86
CA ASP A 80 14.44 -12.89 -13.82
C ASP A 80 13.44 -12.43 -12.75
N LEU A 81 13.45 -11.15 -12.38
CA LEU A 81 12.44 -10.56 -11.48
C LEU A 81 11.07 -10.55 -12.17
N LEU A 82 11.03 -10.18 -13.45
CA LEU A 82 9.82 -10.24 -14.28
C LEU A 82 9.21 -11.65 -14.30
N LYS A 83 10.03 -12.69 -14.51
CA LYS A 83 9.56 -14.09 -14.46
C LYS A 83 9.01 -14.47 -13.09
N GLN A 84 9.69 -14.08 -12.01
CA GLN A 84 9.23 -14.34 -10.64
C GLN A 84 7.88 -13.65 -10.37
N SER A 85 7.76 -12.38 -10.73
CA SER A 85 6.55 -11.59 -10.57
C SER A 85 5.39 -12.17 -11.39
N ILE A 86 5.60 -12.52 -12.67
CA ILE A 86 4.57 -13.15 -13.52
C ILE A 86 4.17 -14.53 -12.97
N SER A 87 5.12 -15.33 -12.50
CA SER A 87 4.84 -16.63 -11.88
C SER A 87 3.95 -16.48 -10.65
N HIS A 88 4.22 -15.50 -9.80
CA HIS A 88 3.38 -15.22 -8.63
C HIS A 88 1.98 -14.68 -9.02
N TYR A 89 1.92 -13.61 -9.81
CA TYR A 89 0.66 -12.94 -10.07
C TYR A 89 -0.28 -13.72 -10.99
N SER A 90 0.25 -14.57 -11.88
CA SER A 90 -0.57 -15.46 -12.70
C SER A 90 -1.43 -16.43 -11.88
N LEU A 91 -1.09 -16.66 -10.61
CA LEU A 91 -1.88 -17.47 -9.66
C LEU A 91 -3.01 -16.69 -8.97
N CYS A 92 -3.06 -15.36 -9.09
CA CYS A 92 -4.07 -14.56 -8.38
C CYS A 92 -5.47 -14.76 -9.00
N PRO A 93 -6.52 -15.03 -8.18
CA PRO A 93 -7.85 -15.40 -8.69
C PRO A 93 -8.52 -14.36 -9.58
N GLY A 94 -8.42 -13.07 -9.25
CA GLY A 94 -9.09 -11.99 -9.97
C GLY A 94 -8.35 -11.51 -11.22
N LEU A 95 -7.20 -12.10 -11.57
CA LEU A 95 -6.41 -11.67 -12.71
C LEU A 95 -6.98 -12.18 -14.05
N GLU A 96 -7.20 -11.26 -14.99
CA GLU A 96 -7.64 -11.55 -16.38
C GLU A 96 -6.51 -11.39 -17.41
N SER A 97 -5.69 -10.35 -17.31
CA SER A 97 -4.58 -10.13 -18.24
C SER A 97 -3.37 -9.48 -17.57
N ILE A 98 -2.18 -9.73 -18.12
CA ILE A 98 -0.93 -9.09 -17.74
C ILE A 98 -0.39 -8.35 -18.96
N HIS A 99 -0.22 -7.05 -18.80
CA HIS A 99 0.37 -6.13 -19.76
C HIS A 99 1.78 -5.78 -19.32
N ILE A 100 2.78 -6.27 -20.07
CA ILE A 100 4.19 -5.96 -19.85
C ILE A 100 4.52 -4.69 -20.61
N VAL A 101 4.79 -3.61 -19.88
CA VAL A 101 5.24 -2.35 -20.43
C VAL A 101 6.71 -2.49 -20.78
N TRP A 102 6.98 -2.73 -22.06
CA TRP A 102 8.33 -2.94 -22.58
C TRP A 102 8.86 -1.64 -23.15
N SER A 103 9.93 -1.10 -22.57
CA SER A 103 10.54 0.16 -23.01
C SER A 103 11.98 0.01 -23.49
N GLU A 104 12.50 -1.21 -23.58
CA GLU A 104 13.87 -1.45 -24.03
C GLU A 104 14.03 -1.25 -25.55
N PRO A 105 15.21 -0.85 -26.04
CA PRO A 105 15.43 -0.60 -27.47
C PRO A 105 15.16 -1.81 -28.36
N ASP A 106 15.57 -3.00 -27.89
CA ASP A 106 15.35 -4.25 -28.58
C ASP A 106 14.03 -4.89 -28.14
N PRO A 107 13.29 -5.54 -29.05
CA PRO A 107 12.09 -6.27 -28.67
C PRO A 107 12.43 -7.46 -27.75
N PRO A 108 11.48 -7.92 -26.91
CA PRO A 108 11.72 -9.06 -26.05
C PRO A 108 12.05 -10.29 -26.87
N SER A 109 13.12 -10.99 -26.48
CA SER A 109 13.61 -12.17 -27.19
C SER A 109 12.54 -13.27 -27.27
N ASN A 110 12.60 -14.07 -28.32
CA ASN A 110 11.68 -15.21 -28.50
C ASN A 110 11.74 -16.20 -27.33
N SER A 111 12.93 -16.39 -26.74
CA SER A 111 13.12 -17.24 -25.55
C SER A 111 12.37 -16.67 -24.34
N LEU A 112 12.49 -15.37 -24.08
CA LEU A 112 11.80 -14.71 -22.98
C LEU A 112 10.28 -14.78 -23.16
N ARG A 113 9.77 -14.46 -24.35
CA ARG A 113 8.33 -14.54 -24.68
C ARG A 113 7.78 -15.94 -24.42
N LYS A 114 8.43 -16.98 -24.95
CA LYS A 114 8.04 -18.39 -24.75
C LYS A 114 8.09 -18.79 -23.27
N SER A 115 9.13 -18.37 -22.54
CA SER A 115 9.26 -18.65 -21.11
C SER A 115 8.13 -18.04 -20.30
N LEU A 116 7.75 -16.79 -20.56
CA LEU A 116 6.67 -16.11 -19.84
C LEU A 116 5.30 -16.68 -20.21
N GLN A 117 5.08 -16.95 -21.49
CA GLN A 117 3.87 -17.63 -21.98
C GLN A 117 3.67 -18.98 -21.27
N HIS A 118 4.72 -19.80 -21.21
CA HIS A 118 4.68 -21.10 -20.53
C HIS A 118 4.36 -20.99 -19.03
N ILE A 119 4.93 -19.99 -18.34
CA ILE A 119 4.61 -19.71 -16.92
C ILE A 119 3.12 -19.42 -16.76
N VAL A 120 2.55 -18.54 -17.60
CA VAL A 120 1.13 -18.18 -17.51
C VAL A 120 0.22 -19.38 -17.83
N GLU A 121 0.56 -20.16 -18.85
CA GLU A 121 -0.19 -21.37 -19.24
C GLU A 121 -0.14 -22.46 -18.17
N SER A 122 1.04 -22.73 -17.60
CA SER A 122 1.20 -23.74 -16.54
C SER A 122 0.46 -23.38 -15.24
N ASN A 123 0.28 -22.09 -14.97
CA ASN A 123 -0.47 -21.60 -13.81
C ASN A 123 -1.96 -21.41 -14.09
N SER A 124 -2.42 -21.61 -15.33
CA SER A 124 -3.83 -21.56 -15.69
C SER A 124 -4.55 -22.77 -15.07
N ARG A 125 -5.45 -22.50 -14.13
CA ARG A 125 -6.28 -23.50 -13.43
C ARG A 125 -7.75 -23.25 -13.74
N ASP A 126 -8.55 -24.31 -13.67
CA ASP A 126 -10.02 -24.23 -13.68
C ASP A 126 -10.61 -23.53 -14.93
N GLY A 127 -9.95 -23.68 -16.08
CA GLY A 127 -10.38 -23.06 -17.35
C GLY A 127 -10.15 -21.55 -17.44
N ARG A 128 -9.54 -20.92 -16.41
CA ARG A 128 -9.17 -19.50 -16.46
C ARG A 128 -7.93 -19.32 -17.33
N GLN A 129 -8.08 -18.53 -18.39
CA GLN A 129 -6.98 -18.15 -19.28
C GLN A 129 -6.57 -16.72 -18.99
N VAL A 130 -5.33 -16.53 -18.51
CA VAL A 130 -4.74 -15.19 -18.34
C VAL A 130 -4.08 -14.79 -19.64
N GLU A 131 -4.47 -13.63 -20.19
CA GLU A 131 -3.85 -13.08 -21.40
C GLU A 131 -2.52 -12.40 -21.07
N LEU A 132 -1.45 -12.70 -21.82
CA LEU A 132 -0.15 -12.05 -21.66
C LEU A 132 0.15 -11.17 -22.88
N VAL A 133 0.28 -9.87 -22.66
CA VAL A 133 0.48 -8.87 -23.72
C VAL A 133 1.78 -8.11 -23.48
N PHE A 134 2.52 -7.83 -24.56
CA PHE A 134 3.69 -6.94 -24.52
C PHE A 134 3.34 -5.61 -25.18
N ASP A 135 3.31 -4.56 -24.38
CA ASP A 135 3.10 -3.19 -24.85
C ASP A 135 4.47 -2.61 -25.19
N ILE A 136 4.85 -2.72 -26.47
CA ILE A 136 6.17 -2.29 -26.97
C ILE A 136 6.18 -0.77 -27.16
N ASN A 137 7.11 -0.10 -26.48
CA ASN A 137 7.34 1.33 -26.56
C ASN A 137 8.69 1.62 -27.20
N LYS A 138 8.75 2.67 -28.03
CA LYS A 138 9.99 3.07 -28.73
C LYS A 138 10.86 3.96 -27.85
N GLU A 139 10.22 4.75 -27.00
CA GLU A 139 10.85 5.68 -26.09
C GLU A 139 11.14 5.04 -24.73
N ASP A 140 12.27 5.40 -24.12
CA ASP A 140 12.58 5.07 -22.72
C ASP A 140 12.00 6.16 -21.82
N SER A 141 10.73 6.01 -21.43
CA SER A 141 10.01 6.96 -20.58
C SER A 141 9.19 6.24 -19.51
N LEU A 142 9.24 6.75 -18.28
CA LEU A 142 8.40 6.25 -17.17
C LEU A 142 6.90 6.44 -17.45
N ASN A 143 6.54 7.37 -18.34
CA ASN A 143 5.15 7.59 -18.75
C ASN A 143 4.54 6.42 -19.50
N ASN A 144 5.37 5.54 -20.09
CA ASN A 144 4.89 4.41 -20.90
C ASN A 144 3.91 3.51 -20.16
N ARG A 145 4.04 3.43 -18.83
CA ARG A 145 3.17 2.61 -17.97
C ARG A 145 1.72 3.08 -17.90
N PHE A 146 1.46 4.32 -18.30
CA PHE A 146 0.12 4.93 -18.26
C PHE A 146 -0.44 5.23 -19.64
N LYS A 147 0.24 4.76 -20.70
CA LYS A 147 -0.30 4.87 -22.06
C LYS A 147 -1.63 4.16 -22.13
N GLU A 148 -2.57 4.76 -22.88
CA GLU A 148 -3.87 4.15 -23.11
C GLU A 148 -3.72 2.77 -23.75
N ILE A 149 -4.26 1.76 -23.06
CA ILE A 149 -4.35 0.38 -23.55
C ILE A 149 -5.72 0.23 -24.21
N LYS A 150 -5.72 0.09 -25.53
CA LYS A 150 -6.94 -0.14 -26.31
C LYS A 150 -7.51 -1.52 -26.00
N ASP A 151 -8.84 -1.62 -26.03
CA ASP A 151 -9.57 -2.89 -25.88
C ASP A 151 -9.35 -3.64 -24.56
N LEU A 152 -8.91 -2.94 -23.50
CA LEU A 152 -8.81 -3.52 -22.17
C LEU A 152 -10.20 -3.91 -21.65
N LYS A 153 -10.38 -5.22 -21.42
CA LYS A 153 -11.65 -5.84 -21.01
C LYS A 153 -12.08 -5.41 -19.60
N THR A 154 -11.11 -5.29 -18.70
CA THR A 154 -11.35 -4.92 -17.30
C THR A 154 -11.42 -3.41 -17.13
N ASP A 155 -12.16 -2.96 -16.11
CA ASP A 155 -12.18 -1.55 -15.72
C ASP A 155 -11.06 -1.22 -14.73
N ALA A 156 -10.65 -2.21 -13.94
CA ALA A 156 -9.60 -2.12 -12.93
C ALA A 156 -8.23 -2.48 -13.50
N ILE A 157 -7.25 -1.62 -13.25
CA ILE A 157 -5.84 -1.87 -13.53
C ILE A 157 -5.09 -1.92 -12.21
N PHE A 158 -4.39 -3.01 -11.94
CA PHE A 158 -3.37 -3.09 -10.91
C PHE A 158 -2.00 -2.78 -11.51
N SER A 159 -1.51 -1.56 -11.26
CA SER A 159 -0.17 -1.18 -11.66
C SER A 159 0.83 -1.63 -10.61
N ILE A 160 1.88 -2.33 -11.05
CA ILE A 160 2.93 -2.84 -10.17
C ILE A 160 4.31 -2.80 -10.83
N ASP A 161 5.35 -2.54 -10.05
CA ASP A 161 6.73 -2.66 -10.50
C ASP A 161 7.21 -4.13 -10.44
N ASP A 162 8.14 -4.50 -11.33
CA ASP A 162 8.65 -5.87 -11.48
C ASP A 162 9.47 -6.41 -10.29
N ASP A 163 9.84 -5.54 -9.35
CA ASP A 163 10.70 -5.83 -8.21
C ASP A 163 9.97 -5.91 -6.87
N VAL A 164 8.63 -5.91 -6.88
CA VAL A 164 7.80 -6.01 -5.67
C VAL A 164 6.70 -7.06 -5.79
N ILE A 165 6.62 -7.91 -4.77
CA ILE A 165 5.57 -8.91 -4.62
C ILE A 165 4.66 -8.57 -3.43
N PHE A 166 3.35 -8.58 -3.69
CA PHE A 166 2.30 -8.62 -2.67
C PHE A 166 1.54 -9.96 -2.76
N PRO A 167 1.24 -10.64 -1.64
CA PRO A 167 0.43 -11.86 -1.66
C PRO A 167 -0.89 -11.67 -2.40
N CYS A 168 -1.34 -12.67 -3.17
CA CYS A 168 -2.61 -12.57 -3.90
C CYS A 168 -3.77 -12.21 -2.96
N SER A 169 -3.81 -12.72 -1.72
CA SER A 169 -4.84 -12.31 -0.74
C SER A 169 -4.86 -10.80 -0.43
N SER A 170 -3.69 -10.15 -0.43
CA SER A 170 -3.59 -8.68 -0.27
C SER A 170 -4.04 -7.96 -1.54
N VAL A 171 -3.71 -8.48 -2.71
CA VAL A 171 -4.15 -7.93 -4.01
C VAL A 171 -5.68 -8.04 -4.15
N GLU A 172 -6.27 -9.18 -3.81
CA GLU A 172 -7.72 -9.38 -3.80
C GLU A 172 -8.43 -8.46 -2.79
N LEU A 173 -7.84 -8.24 -1.60
CA LEU A 173 -8.36 -7.25 -0.66
C LEU A 173 -8.37 -5.85 -1.28
N ALA A 174 -7.25 -5.43 -1.87
CA ALA A 174 -7.15 -4.12 -2.50
C ALA A 174 -8.10 -3.98 -3.68
N PHE A 175 -8.30 -5.04 -4.45
CA PHE A 175 -9.27 -5.09 -5.54
C PHE A 175 -10.71 -4.90 -5.02
N ASN A 176 -11.10 -5.63 -3.98
CA ASN A 176 -12.43 -5.48 -3.36
C ASN A 176 -12.65 -4.07 -2.79
N VAL A 177 -11.62 -3.47 -2.18
CA VAL A 177 -11.68 -2.07 -1.72
C VAL A 177 -11.85 -1.12 -2.91
N TRP A 178 -11.10 -1.33 -3.99
CA TRP A 178 -11.26 -0.56 -5.22
C TRP A 178 -12.66 -0.70 -5.83
N GLN A 179 -13.25 -1.90 -5.82
CA GLN A 179 -14.63 -2.09 -6.31
C GLN A 179 -15.66 -1.27 -5.53
N SER A 180 -15.42 -1.01 -4.24
CA SER A 180 -16.28 -0.13 -3.42
C SER A 180 -16.08 1.36 -3.69
N ALA A 181 -14.97 1.75 -4.32
CA ALA A 181 -14.60 3.12 -4.62
C ALA A 181 -13.81 3.21 -5.96
N PRO A 182 -14.45 2.88 -7.10
CA PRO A 182 -13.74 2.62 -8.37
C PRO A 182 -13.07 3.86 -8.98
N ASP A 183 -13.48 5.06 -8.55
CA ASP A 183 -12.93 6.32 -9.01
C ASP A 183 -11.65 6.74 -8.25
N THR A 184 -11.28 6.09 -7.15
CA THR A 184 -10.07 6.45 -6.40
C THR A 184 -8.90 5.51 -6.67
N MET A 185 -7.68 5.96 -6.33
CA MET A 185 -6.50 5.11 -6.29
C MET A 185 -6.48 4.33 -4.98
N VAL A 186 -6.38 3.01 -5.07
CA VAL A 186 -6.32 2.10 -3.92
C VAL A 186 -5.02 1.31 -3.95
N GLY A 187 -4.16 1.41 -2.94
CA GLY A 187 -2.87 0.72 -3.00
C GLY A 187 -2.07 0.71 -1.73
N PHE A 188 -0.82 0.26 -1.83
CA PHE A 188 -0.06 -0.23 -0.66
C PHE A 188 1.00 0.74 -0.14
N VAL A 189 1.38 1.74 -0.94
CA VAL A 189 2.53 2.60 -0.66
C VAL A 189 2.07 4.05 -0.46
N PRO A 190 1.64 4.44 0.75
CA PRO A 190 1.15 5.79 1.02
C PRO A 190 2.30 6.80 1.08
N ARG A 191 2.04 8.02 0.60
CA ARG A 191 2.93 9.18 0.65
C ARG A 191 2.14 10.44 0.94
N ALA A 192 2.81 11.47 1.44
CA ALA A 192 2.18 12.71 1.84
C ALA A 192 2.76 13.89 1.05
N HIS A 193 2.06 15.02 1.09
CA HIS A 193 2.64 16.33 0.88
C HIS A 193 2.35 17.20 2.10
N TRP A 194 3.15 18.22 2.34
CA TRP A 194 2.85 19.26 3.33
C TRP A 194 3.30 20.61 2.84
N VAL A 195 2.69 21.65 3.39
CA VAL A 195 3.11 23.03 3.17
C VAL A 195 4.42 23.28 3.91
N ASP A 196 5.38 23.91 3.24
CA ASP A 196 6.60 24.40 3.86
C ASP A 196 6.33 25.71 4.60
N GLN A 197 6.14 25.60 5.91
CA GLN A 197 5.87 26.75 6.77
C GLN A 197 7.04 27.75 6.82
N SER A 198 8.26 27.34 6.46
CA SER A 198 9.43 28.23 6.49
C SER A 198 9.42 29.28 5.37
N LYS A 199 8.67 29.03 4.29
CA LYS A 199 8.58 29.91 3.11
C LYS A 199 7.62 31.08 3.30
N GLY A 200 6.85 31.10 4.38
CA GLY A 200 5.97 32.22 4.78
C GLY A 200 4.75 32.47 3.88
N ASN A 201 4.69 31.91 2.67
CA ASN A 201 3.62 32.16 1.69
C ASN A 201 2.62 31.00 1.49
N ASN A 202 2.70 29.89 2.24
CA ASN A 202 1.84 28.69 2.08
C ASN A 202 1.74 28.08 0.65
N ASP A 203 2.56 28.58 -0.29
CA ASP A 203 2.49 28.21 -1.71
C ASP A 203 3.59 27.23 -2.13
N TYR A 204 4.40 26.78 -1.18
CA TYR A 204 5.46 25.79 -1.41
C TYR A 204 5.17 24.50 -0.65
N TYR A 205 5.31 23.38 -1.34
CA TYR A 205 4.97 22.06 -0.83
C TYR A 205 6.19 21.14 -0.80
N ILE A 206 6.29 20.28 0.20
CA ILE A 206 7.36 19.30 0.32
C ILE A 206 6.78 17.89 0.16
N TYR A 207 7.48 17.05 -0.58
CA TYR A 207 7.12 15.65 -0.76
C TYR A 207 7.47 14.82 0.49
N GLY A 208 6.55 13.92 0.83
CA GLY A 208 6.56 13.12 2.03
C GLY A 208 6.72 11.63 1.86
N GLY A 209 7.82 11.10 2.39
CA GLY A 209 8.08 9.67 2.49
C GLY A 209 7.26 8.94 3.56
N TRP A 210 7.63 7.67 3.80
CA TRP A 210 6.99 6.82 4.81
C TRP A 210 7.00 7.43 6.21
N TRP A 211 8.12 8.02 6.64
CA TRP A 211 8.22 8.59 7.99
C TRP A 211 7.21 9.69 8.24
N SER A 212 6.93 10.52 7.23
CA SER A 212 5.92 11.57 7.36
C SER A 212 4.53 10.99 7.58
N VAL A 213 4.16 9.96 6.81
CA VAL A 213 2.88 9.25 6.96
C VAL A 213 2.79 8.57 8.33
N TRP A 214 3.89 7.96 8.79
CA TRP A 214 3.96 7.30 10.09
C TRP A 214 3.74 8.29 11.24
N TRP A 215 4.40 9.45 11.20
CA TRP A 215 4.32 10.45 12.26
C TRP A 215 3.00 11.23 12.26
N SER A 216 2.46 11.58 11.08
CA SER A 216 1.23 12.37 10.99
C SER A 216 -0.03 11.51 11.07
N GLY A 217 0.05 10.22 10.73
CA GLY A 217 -1.12 9.38 10.52
C GLY A 217 -1.97 9.79 9.30
N THR A 218 -1.44 10.66 8.44
CA THR A 218 -2.12 11.22 7.27
C THR A 218 -1.28 11.04 6.01
N TYR A 219 -1.95 10.89 4.88
CA TYR A 219 -1.32 10.77 3.57
C TYR A 219 -2.25 11.37 2.51
N SER A 220 -1.71 11.66 1.34
CA SER A 220 -2.45 12.32 0.26
C SER A 220 -2.20 11.69 -1.11
N MET A 221 -1.32 10.70 -1.17
CA MET A 221 -0.91 9.99 -2.37
C MET A 221 -0.76 8.51 -2.05
N VAL A 222 -0.97 7.67 -3.05
CA VAL A 222 -0.56 6.28 -3.05
C VAL A 222 0.22 6.04 -4.35
N LEU A 223 1.43 5.47 -4.24
CA LEU A 223 2.28 5.30 -5.40
C LEU A 223 1.75 4.21 -6.33
N SER A 224 1.75 4.47 -7.63
CA SER A 224 1.39 3.50 -8.68
C SER A 224 2.35 2.32 -8.81
N LYS A 225 3.41 2.27 -7.98
CA LYS A 225 4.29 1.11 -7.79
C LYS A 225 3.54 -0.15 -7.33
N ALA A 226 2.41 0.02 -6.65
CA ALA A 226 1.49 -1.06 -6.29
C ALA A 226 0.12 -0.46 -5.94
N ALA A 227 -0.71 -0.20 -6.96
CA ALA A 227 -2.03 0.38 -6.78
C ALA A 227 -3.03 0.00 -7.88
N PHE A 228 -4.29 -0.11 -7.48
CA PHE A 228 -5.45 -0.17 -8.33
C PHE A 228 -5.96 1.23 -8.69
N PHE A 229 -6.37 1.40 -9.93
CA PHE A 229 -7.14 2.54 -10.39
C PHE A 229 -7.88 2.19 -11.69
N HIS A 230 -8.85 3.02 -12.06
CA HIS A 230 -9.68 2.80 -13.24
C HIS A 230 -8.92 3.06 -14.54
N LYS A 231 -9.11 2.20 -15.56
CA LYS A 231 -8.53 2.36 -16.91
C LYS A 231 -8.73 3.74 -17.57
N LYS A 232 -9.80 4.47 -17.22
CA LYS A 232 -10.06 5.80 -17.76
C LYS A 232 -8.92 6.77 -17.46
N TYR A 233 -8.19 6.58 -16.36
CA TYR A 233 -7.06 7.43 -16.00
C TYR A 233 -5.86 7.25 -16.93
N PHE A 234 -5.72 6.12 -17.63
CA PHE A 234 -4.68 5.95 -18.66
C PHE A 234 -4.99 6.82 -19.88
N ARG A 235 -6.26 6.84 -20.30
CA ARG A 235 -6.73 7.72 -21.38
C ARG A 235 -6.52 9.19 -21.01
N ILE A 236 -6.98 9.61 -19.83
CA ILE A 236 -6.84 11.00 -19.37
C ILE A 236 -5.35 11.37 -19.25
N TYR A 237 -4.51 10.49 -18.69
CA TYR A 237 -3.06 10.72 -18.58
C TYR A 237 -2.41 10.89 -19.96
N THR A 238 -2.78 10.05 -20.93
CA THR A 238 -2.17 10.05 -22.26
C THR A 238 -2.64 11.22 -23.12
N ASN A 239 -3.94 11.49 -23.12
CA ASN A 239 -4.61 12.32 -24.11
C ASN A 239 -5.03 13.70 -23.58
N GLU A 240 -5.26 13.83 -22.27
CA GLU A 240 -5.86 15.02 -21.67
C GLU A 240 -4.91 15.76 -20.71
N MET A 241 -3.96 15.05 -20.08
CA MET A 241 -2.96 15.66 -19.18
C MET A 241 -2.06 16.64 -19.94
N PRO A 242 -1.79 17.84 -19.39
CA PRO A 242 -0.85 18.80 -19.97
C PRO A 242 0.46 18.13 -20.39
N ALA A 243 0.85 18.31 -21.65
CA ALA A 243 2.07 17.69 -22.20
C ALA A 243 3.31 18.09 -21.40
N SER A 244 3.35 19.32 -20.88
CA SER A 244 4.40 19.85 -19.99
C SER A 244 4.69 18.95 -18.78
N ILE A 245 3.67 18.33 -18.20
CA ILE A 245 3.83 17.39 -17.07
C ILE A 245 4.53 16.12 -17.53
N ARG A 246 4.06 15.50 -18.63
CA ARG A 246 4.64 14.25 -19.16
C ARG A 246 6.07 14.46 -19.68
N GLU A 247 6.34 15.60 -20.29
CA GLU A 247 7.69 16.01 -20.71
C GLU A 247 8.61 16.19 -19.50
N TYR A 248 8.13 16.82 -18.43
CA TYR A 248 8.89 16.98 -17.19
C TYR A 248 9.21 15.63 -16.54
N VAL A 249 8.23 14.72 -16.46
CA VAL A 249 8.43 13.34 -15.98
C VAL A 249 9.48 12.61 -16.81
N THR A 250 9.42 12.72 -18.14
CA THR A 250 10.40 12.10 -19.05
C THR A 250 11.80 12.65 -18.81
N LYS A 251 11.95 13.98 -18.76
CA LYS A 251 13.24 14.65 -18.56
C LYS A 251 13.84 14.36 -17.18
N ASN A 252 13.02 14.35 -16.14
CA ASN A 252 13.46 14.14 -14.76
C ASN A 252 13.64 12.65 -14.39
N ARG A 253 13.12 11.73 -15.23
CA ARG A 253 13.06 10.29 -14.99
C ARG A 253 12.54 9.95 -13.59
N ASN A 254 11.45 10.61 -13.19
CA ASN A 254 10.81 10.45 -11.88
C ASN A 254 9.39 11.03 -11.92
N CYS A 255 8.61 10.76 -10.87
CA CYS A 255 7.36 11.44 -10.55
C CYS A 255 6.15 11.14 -11.44
N GLU A 256 6.19 10.09 -12.26
CA GLU A 256 5.02 9.62 -12.99
C GLU A 256 3.90 9.20 -12.02
N ASP A 257 4.27 8.59 -10.89
CA ASP A 257 3.35 8.17 -9.82
C ASP A 257 2.69 9.36 -9.10
N ILE A 258 3.45 10.43 -8.86
CA ILE A 258 2.93 11.71 -8.34
C ILE A 258 2.00 12.34 -9.37
N ALA A 259 2.38 12.37 -10.64
CA ALA A 259 1.54 12.92 -11.71
C ALA A 259 0.20 12.18 -11.82
N MET A 260 0.21 10.86 -11.71
CA MET A 260 -1.02 10.05 -11.67
C MET A 260 -1.87 10.37 -10.43
N SER A 261 -1.26 10.50 -9.24
CA SER A 261 -1.98 10.90 -8.03
C SER A 261 -2.64 12.27 -8.16
N PHE A 262 -1.92 13.25 -8.74
CA PHE A 262 -2.45 14.58 -9.04
C PHE A 262 -3.64 14.51 -10.01
N LEU A 263 -3.51 13.71 -11.07
CA LEU A 263 -4.57 13.54 -12.07
C LEU A 263 -5.84 12.99 -11.44
N VAL A 264 -5.75 11.90 -10.68
CA VAL A 264 -6.92 11.25 -10.09
C VAL A 264 -7.58 12.15 -9.04
N ALA A 265 -6.78 12.79 -8.18
CA ALA A 265 -7.30 13.71 -7.18
C ALA A 265 -7.96 14.95 -7.83
N ASN A 266 -7.38 15.48 -8.92
CA ASN A 266 -7.99 16.61 -9.64
C ASN A 266 -9.31 16.22 -10.32
N ALA A 267 -9.38 15.02 -10.90
CA ALA A 267 -10.56 14.53 -11.60
C ALA A 267 -11.73 14.19 -10.66
N THR A 268 -11.46 13.86 -9.39
CA THR A 268 -12.47 13.33 -8.46
C THR A 268 -12.72 14.22 -7.25
N GLY A 269 -11.75 15.03 -6.85
CA GLY A 269 -11.77 15.71 -5.55
C GLY A 269 -11.68 14.76 -4.35
N ALA A 270 -11.36 13.48 -4.57
CA ALA A 270 -11.33 12.45 -3.53
C ALA A 270 -9.89 12.04 -3.17
N PRO A 271 -9.62 11.68 -1.91
CA PRO A 271 -8.34 11.14 -1.50
C PRO A 271 -8.14 9.68 -1.95
N PRO A 272 -6.89 9.19 -2.00
CA PRO A 272 -6.59 7.77 -2.22
C PRO A 272 -6.96 6.91 -1.00
N ILE A 273 -6.98 5.58 -1.16
CA ILE A 273 -7.18 4.62 -0.05
C ILE A 273 -5.94 3.74 0.12
N TRP A 274 -5.38 3.72 1.33
CA TRP A 274 -4.27 2.85 1.71
C TRP A 274 -4.78 1.48 2.15
N VAL A 275 -4.24 0.43 1.54
CA VAL A 275 -4.45 -0.97 1.95
C VAL A 275 -3.20 -1.49 2.64
N LYS A 276 -3.35 -2.07 3.83
CA LYS A 276 -2.26 -2.76 4.52
C LYS A 276 -1.95 -4.09 3.80
N GLY A 277 -0.72 -4.24 3.33
CA GLY A 277 -0.23 -5.47 2.72
C GLY A 277 1.21 -5.75 3.14
N LYS A 278 1.60 -7.03 3.18
CA LYS A 278 2.99 -7.42 3.38
C LYS A 278 3.73 -7.26 2.05
N ILE A 279 4.73 -6.39 2.04
CA ILE A 279 5.58 -6.14 0.88
C ILE A 279 6.79 -7.09 0.89
N PHE A 280 7.09 -7.67 -0.27
CA PHE A 280 8.31 -8.44 -0.50
C PHE A 280 9.09 -7.76 -1.63
N GLU A 281 10.17 -7.07 -1.28
CA GLU A 281 11.09 -6.48 -2.26
C GLU A 281 12.05 -7.58 -2.74
N ILE A 282 12.00 -7.90 -4.02
CA ILE A 282 12.84 -8.95 -4.64
C ILE A 282 13.99 -8.34 -5.47
N GLY A 283 13.97 -7.03 -5.69
CA GLY A 283 15.07 -6.27 -6.28
C GLY A 283 15.99 -5.65 -5.23
N SER A 284 17.25 -5.40 -5.61
CA SER A 284 18.28 -4.89 -4.69
C SER A 284 18.55 -3.38 -4.78
N THR A 285 18.35 -2.77 -5.96
CA THR A 285 18.63 -1.34 -6.20
C THR A 285 17.72 -0.78 -7.30
N GLY A 286 17.29 0.49 -7.18
CA GLY A 286 16.36 1.13 -8.12
C GLY A 286 16.52 2.65 -8.17
N ILE A 287 15.64 3.33 -8.92
CA ILE A 287 15.71 4.80 -9.09
C ILE A 287 15.56 5.54 -7.74
N SER A 288 14.83 4.94 -6.80
CA SER A 288 14.61 5.46 -5.45
C SER A 288 15.86 5.47 -4.56
N SER A 289 16.88 4.64 -4.86
CA SER A 289 18.13 4.60 -4.10
C SER A 289 19.16 5.64 -4.54
N MET A 290 18.88 6.42 -5.60
CA MET A 290 19.76 7.50 -6.05
C MET A 290 19.66 8.74 -5.14
N GLY A 291 20.79 9.41 -4.89
CA GLY A 291 20.84 10.63 -4.09
C GLY A 291 19.94 11.73 -4.64
N GLY A 292 19.28 12.47 -3.74
CA GLY A 292 18.38 13.58 -4.10
C GLY A 292 17.01 13.15 -4.64
N HIS A 293 16.65 11.85 -4.59
CA HIS A 293 15.36 11.36 -5.09
C HIS A 293 14.15 12.09 -4.45
N SER A 294 14.17 12.31 -3.13
CA SER A 294 13.10 13.03 -2.42
C SER A 294 13.02 14.50 -2.83
N GLU A 295 14.17 15.16 -3.03
CA GLU A 295 14.24 16.56 -3.45
C GLU A 295 13.65 16.75 -4.85
N ARG A 296 14.00 15.85 -5.79
CA ARG A 296 13.39 15.83 -7.12
C ARG A 296 11.87 15.64 -7.05
N ARG A 297 11.37 14.80 -6.13
CA ARG A 297 9.92 14.63 -5.92
C ARG A 297 9.26 15.87 -5.34
N THR A 298 9.91 16.59 -4.42
CA THR A 298 9.46 17.91 -3.97
C THR A 298 9.34 18.90 -5.14
N GLN A 299 10.33 18.93 -6.03
CA GLN A 299 10.27 19.77 -7.24
C GLN A 299 9.10 19.39 -8.15
N CYS A 300 8.84 18.09 -8.34
CA CYS A 300 7.69 17.60 -9.09
C CYS A 300 6.36 18.07 -8.50
N VAL A 301 6.17 17.95 -7.19
CA VAL A 301 4.93 18.40 -6.51
C VAL A 301 4.68 19.87 -6.82
N ASN A 302 5.67 20.75 -6.62
CA ASN A 302 5.50 22.19 -6.87
C ASN A 302 5.30 22.51 -8.35
N ARG A 303 6.01 21.80 -9.26
CA ARG A 303 5.81 21.98 -10.70
C ARG A 303 4.39 21.62 -11.09
N PHE A 304 3.86 20.50 -10.61
CA PHE A 304 2.52 20.05 -10.94
C PHE A 304 1.46 20.97 -10.32
N VAL A 305 1.65 21.48 -9.10
CA VAL A 305 0.75 22.51 -8.52
C VAL A 305 0.66 23.72 -9.44
N ALA A 306 1.79 24.21 -9.97
CA ALA A 306 1.79 25.35 -10.88
C ALA A 306 1.04 25.05 -12.20
N GLU A 307 1.24 23.85 -12.77
CA GLU A 307 0.56 23.42 -14.01
C GLU A 307 -0.95 23.20 -13.82
N PHE A 308 -1.38 22.67 -12.67
CA PHE A 308 -2.80 22.49 -12.33
C PHE A 308 -3.46 23.78 -11.80
N GLY A 309 -2.69 24.82 -11.49
CA GLY A 309 -3.17 26.09 -10.93
C GLY A 309 -3.64 26.02 -9.47
N ARG A 310 -3.53 24.86 -8.81
CA ARG A 310 -3.88 24.62 -7.40
C ARG A 310 -3.25 23.32 -6.91
N MET A 311 -3.30 23.05 -5.61
CA MET A 311 -3.01 21.72 -5.05
C MET A 311 -4.25 20.83 -5.16
N PRO A 312 -4.27 19.78 -6.02
CA PRO A 312 -5.42 18.89 -6.13
C PRO A 312 -5.41 17.75 -5.09
N LEU A 313 -4.26 17.43 -4.50
CA LEU A 313 -4.13 16.30 -3.59
C LEU A 313 -4.95 16.51 -2.31
N VAL A 314 -5.70 15.49 -1.92
CA VAL A 314 -6.55 15.52 -0.72
C VAL A 314 -5.97 14.58 0.33
N SER A 315 -5.80 15.09 1.55
CA SER A 315 -5.29 14.31 2.68
C SER A 315 -6.36 13.41 3.28
N THR A 316 -5.95 12.26 3.81
CA THR A 316 -6.81 11.27 4.47
C THR A 316 -6.01 10.45 5.48
N SER A 317 -6.73 9.74 6.35
CA SER A 317 -6.20 8.73 7.27
C SER A 317 -6.83 7.35 7.06
N ALA A 318 -7.67 7.19 6.02
CA ALA A 318 -8.37 5.94 5.74
C ALA A 318 -7.38 4.79 5.54
N LYS A 319 -7.62 3.63 6.15
CA LYS A 319 -6.75 2.46 6.00
C LYS A 319 -7.59 1.20 5.98
N ALA A 320 -7.52 0.47 4.87
CA ALA A 320 -8.15 -0.83 4.72
C ALA A 320 -7.19 -1.94 5.20
N VAL A 321 -7.76 -2.91 5.92
CA VAL A 321 -7.05 -3.98 6.61
C VAL A 321 -7.90 -5.25 6.57
N ASP A 322 -7.27 -6.41 6.43
CA ASP A 322 -7.98 -7.69 6.57
C ASP A 322 -8.25 -7.95 8.06
N SER A 323 -9.51 -7.87 8.47
CA SER A 323 -9.95 -8.03 9.87
C SER A 323 -9.54 -9.37 10.48
N ARG A 324 -9.30 -10.42 9.68
CA ARG A 324 -8.86 -11.73 10.16
C ARG A 324 -7.43 -11.71 10.71
N ASN A 325 -6.63 -10.71 10.33
CA ASN A 325 -5.20 -10.62 10.61
C ASN A 325 -4.84 -9.50 11.60
N ILE A 326 -5.83 -8.88 12.25
CA ILE A 326 -5.63 -7.75 13.17
C ILE A 326 -6.57 -7.86 14.37
N TRP A 327 -6.01 -7.63 15.56
CA TRP A 327 -6.72 -7.74 16.84
C TRP A 327 -7.12 -6.38 17.40
N PHE A 328 -6.54 -5.28 16.92
CA PHE A 328 -6.86 -3.91 17.32
C PHE A 328 -6.74 -2.95 16.13
N TRP A 329 -7.68 -1.99 16.10
CA TRP A 329 -7.91 -0.99 15.05
C TRP A 329 -6.94 0.19 15.17
#